data_AF-A0A7C5PEN4-F1
#
_entry.id   AF-A0A7C5PEN4-F1
#
_cell.length_a   1.000
_cell.length_b   1.000
_cell.length_c   1.000
_cell.angle_alpha   90.00
_cell.angle_beta   90.00
_cell.angle_gamma   90.00
#
_symmetry.space_group_name_H-M   'P 1'
#
loop_
_entity.id
_entity.type
_entity.pdbx_description
1 polymer ?
#
loop_
_entity_poly.entity_id
_entity_poly.type
_entity_poly.pdbx_seq_one_letter_code
_entity_poly.pdbx_strand_id
1 'polypeptide(L)'
;MQNMRNALTAGGVQGLFNNKQDESRMITDLVIPRENENELILEARKLGYQKIILLYSPKEYEEKLALARELAGLYQNFRVEAGVIIDSTKAKNLNNYQKKLRCLTVGRGFSPQFFRKNTISSVFELELSSTGGSKYRSSGLNQVLCMEAVRSGTKLGISISEVINSGDAEILGRIVNNIRIAQKYGMEITAASLARAPYEMRSPHDIRGLLRTLGVSGENAARSLEQ
;
A
#
# COMPACT_ATOMS: atom_id res chain seq x y z
N MET A 1 32.53 47.63 -35.40
CA MET A 1 33.42 46.51 -35.80
C MET A 1 34.32 46.18 -34.61
N GLN A 2 33.90 45.52 -33.54
CA GLN A 2 33.08 44.31 -33.36
C GLN A 2 33.81 43.02 -33.76
N ASN A 3 33.94 42.17 -32.74
CA ASN A 3 34.20 40.73 -32.71
C ASN A 3 35.67 40.27 -32.60
N MET A 4 36.02 39.35 -31.70
CA MET A 4 35.37 38.81 -30.50
C MET A 4 36.43 37.86 -29.91
N ARG A 5 36.87 38.11 -28.68
CA ARG A 5 37.39 37.06 -27.80
C ARG A 5 36.17 36.26 -27.33
N ASN A 6 36.18 34.94 -27.47
CA ASN A 6 35.31 34.04 -26.68
C ASN A 6 35.72 32.57 -26.84
N ALA A 7 35.33 31.78 -25.83
CA ALA A 7 35.33 30.32 -25.72
C ALA A 7 36.55 29.64 -25.06
N LEU A 8 36.86 30.07 -23.82
CA LEU A 8 37.21 29.15 -22.73
C LEU A 8 35.99 29.08 -21.81
N THR A 9 35.34 27.92 -21.75
CA THR A 9 34.42 27.37 -20.72
C THR A 9 33.23 26.64 -21.35
N ALA A 10 33.25 25.30 -21.33
CA ALA A 10 32.10 24.41 -21.16
C ALA A 10 32.53 22.98 -21.51
N GLY A 11 32.36 22.04 -20.58
CA GLY A 11 32.61 20.62 -20.87
C GLY A 11 32.93 19.72 -19.69
N GLY A 12 32.73 20.15 -18.44
CA GLY A 12 32.76 19.28 -17.27
C GLY A 12 31.37 18.73 -16.96
N VAL A 13 30.94 17.71 -17.72
CA VAL A 13 29.78 16.88 -17.34
C VAL A 13 30.30 15.82 -16.37
N GLN A 14 30.21 16.10 -15.07
CA GLN A 14 30.22 15.06 -14.05
C GLN A 14 28.82 14.92 -13.48
N GLY A 15 28.21 13.79 -13.79
CA GLY A 15 26.84 13.44 -13.46
C GLY A 15 26.60 13.44 -11.95
N LEU A 16 25.85 14.44 -11.50
CA LEU A 16 24.97 14.29 -10.36
C LEU A 16 23.65 13.73 -10.90
N PHE A 17 23.67 12.46 -11.30
CA PHE A 17 22.42 11.76 -11.57
C PHE A 17 21.67 11.56 -10.25
N ASN A 18 20.47 12.13 -10.24
CA ASN A 18 19.42 12.05 -9.23
C ASN A 18 19.31 10.68 -8.51
N ASN A 19 20.00 10.49 -7.39
CA ASN A 19 19.76 9.36 -6.47
C ASN A 19 18.39 9.41 -5.75
N LYS A 20 17.59 10.48 -5.94
CA LYS A 20 16.24 10.58 -5.34
C LYS A 20 15.13 9.93 -6.18
N GLN A 21 15.35 9.63 -7.46
CA GLN A 21 14.31 8.99 -8.28
C GLN A 21 14.32 7.46 -8.16
N ASP A 22 15.42 6.85 -7.74
CA ASP A 22 15.58 5.39 -7.68
C ASP A 22 15.02 4.76 -6.39
N GLU A 23 14.82 5.54 -5.33
CA GLU A 23 14.12 5.08 -4.11
C GLU A 23 12.62 4.83 -4.34
N SER A 24 12.06 5.29 -5.48
CA SER A 24 10.61 5.36 -5.71
C SER A 24 9.94 4.04 -6.11
N ARG A 25 10.67 2.92 -6.20
CA ARG A 25 10.13 1.63 -6.69
C ARG A 25 10.65 0.41 -5.95
N MET A 26 10.82 0.52 -4.63
CA MET A 26 11.18 -0.66 -3.85
C MET A 26 10.00 -1.62 -3.74
N ILE A 27 10.26 -2.90 -3.95
CA ILE A 27 9.27 -3.95 -3.73
C ILE A 27 9.02 -4.05 -2.23
N THR A 28 7.81 -3.66 -1.85
CA THR A 28 7.41 -3.43 -0.46
C THR A 28 6.23 -4.31 -0.10
N ASP A 29 6.24 -4.85 1.11
CA ASP A 29 5.05 -5.47 1.71
C ASP A 29 4.55 -4.71 2.93
N LEU A 30 3.26 -4.80 3.19
CA LEU A 30 2.63 -4.27 4.41
C LEU A 30 2.11 -5.44 5.24
N VAL A 31 2.49 -5.48 6.51
CA VAL A 31 2.14 -6.56 7.44
C VAL A 31 1.53 -5.99 8.72
N ILE A 32 0.77 -6.81 9.45
CA ILE A 32 0.12 -6.43 10.72
C ILE A 32 0.73 -7.30 11.83
N PRO A 33 1.87 -6.90 12.42
CA PRO A 33 2.58 -7.72 13.39
C PRO A 33 1.76 -7.99 14.66
N ARG A 34 2.06 -9.12 15.31
CA ARG A 34 1.52 -9.55 16.60
C ARG A 34 2.66 -10.00 17.50
N GLU A 35 3.52 -9.04 17.88
CA GLU A 35 4.73 -9.29 18.69
C GLU A 35 5.76 -10.22 18.00
N ASN A 36 5.68 -10.32 16.67
CA ASN A 36 6.54 -11.15 15.82
C ASN A 36 7.18 -10.33 14.69
N GLU A 37 7.41 -9.04 14.92
CA GLU A 37 7.98 -8.08 13.95
C GLU A 37 9.27 -8.62 13.32
N ASN A 38 10.16 -9.19 14.14
CA ASN A 38 11.45 -9.72 13.70
C ASN A 38 11.31 -10.91 12.74
N GLU A 39 10.37 -11.82 13.02
CA GLU A 39 10.12 -12.99 12.18
C GLU A 39 9.56 -12.59 10.81
N LEU A 40 8.65 -11.63 10.79
CA LEU A 40 8.08 -11.07 9.56
C LEU A 40 9.16 -10.38 8.71
N ILE A 41 10.08 -9.63 9.32
CA ILE A 41 11.21 -9.02 8.62
C ILE A 41 12.11 -10.07 7.98
N LEU A 42 12.48 -11.12 8.73
CA LEU A 42 13.32 -12.19 8.22
C LEU A 42 12.65 -12.93 7.05
N GLU A 43 11.36 -13.19 7.15
CA GLU A 43 10.61 -13.87 6.11
C GLU A 43 10.45 -13.00 4.85
N ALA A 44 10.15 -11.71 5.01
CA ALA A 44 10.10 -10.77 3.90
C ALA A 44 11.43 -10.73 3.10
N ARG A 45 12.57 -10.75 3.81
CA ARG A 45 13.89 -10.81 3.17
C ARG A 45 14.09 -12.10 2.37
N LYS A 46 13.73 -13.25 2.93
CA LYS A 46 13.84 -14.54 2.22
C LYS A 46 12.97 -14.57 0.97
N LEU A 47 11.78 -13.96 1.03
CA LEU A 47 10.84 -13.90 -0.08
C LEU A 47 11.25 -12.89 -1.17
N GLY A 48 12.30 -12.10 -0.95
CA GLY A 48 12.84 -11.16 -1.94
C GLY A 48 12.24 -9.75 -1.90
N TYR A 49 11.61 -9.36 -0.79
CA TYR A 49 11.23 -7.96 -0.58
C TYR A 49 12.46 -7.08 -0.30
N GLN A 50 12.35 -5.79 -0.59
CA GLN A 50 13.39 -4.79 -0.32
C GLN A 50 13.03 -3.90 0.88
N LYS A 51 11.72 -3.79 1.15
CA LYS A 51 11.16 -2.99 2.21
C LYS A 51 9.97 -3.70 2.84
N ILE A 52 9.79 -3.52 4.15
CA ILE A 52 8.58 -3.92 4.86
C ILE A 52 8.03 -2.74 5.66
N ILE A 53 6.71 -2.63 5.69
CA ILE A 53 6.00 -1.64 6.48
C ILE A 53 5.17 -2.38 7.54
N LEU A 54 5.51 -2.14 8.80
CA LEU A 54 4.83 -2.68 9.97
C LEU A 54 3.63 -1.77 10.31
N LEU A 55 2.42 -2.27 10.11
CA LEU A 55 1.20 -1.52 10.33
C LEU A 55 0.69 -1.69 11.76
N TYR A 56 0.54 -0.58 12.47
CA TYR A 56 0.03 -0.55 13.84
C TYR A 56 -1.29 0.21 13.93
N SER A 57 -2.09 -0.10 14.95
CA SER A 57 -3.24 0.74 15.24
C SER A 57 -2.79 2.14 15.68
N PRO A 58 -3.63 3.18 15.56
CA PRO A 58 -3.24 4.52 15.97
C PRO A 58 -2.87 4.66 17.45
N LYS A 59 -3.34 3.74 18.32
CA LYS A 59 -3.03 3.73 19.75
C LYS A 59 -1.63 3.19 20.03
N GLU A 60 -1.21 2.19 19.27
CA GLU A 60 0.06 1.48 19.45
C GLU A 60 1.20 2.14 18.68
N TYR A 61 0.87 2.93 17.64
CA TYR A 61 1.86 3.48 16.71
C TYR A 61 3.02 4.22 17.38
N GLU A 62 2.74 5.08 18.37
CA GLU A 62 3.78 5.89 19.03
C GLU A 62 4.77 5.01 19.82
N GLU A 63 4.26 3.98 20.50
CA GLU A 63 5.07 3.03 21.27
C GLU A 63 5.91 2.16 20.31
N LYS A 64 5.27 1.64 19.26
CA LYS A 64 5.90 0.73 18.29
C LYS A 64 6.81 1.43 17.28
N LEU A 65 6.74 2.75 17.15
CA LEU A 65 7.63 3.54 16.29
C LEU A 65 9.09 3.45 16.75
N ALA A 66 9.34 3.43 18.07
CA ALA A 66 10.69 3.27 18.61
C ALA A 66 11.27 1.89 18.25
N LEU A 67 10.47 0.84 18.44
CA LEU A 67 10.83 -0.53 18.07
C LEU A 67 11.15 -0.66 16.57
N ALA A 68 10.31 -0.10 15.70
CA ALA A 68 10.55 -0.14 14.26
C ALA A 68 11.86 0.54 13.85
N ARG A 69 12.23 1.65 14.52
CA ARG A 69 13.51 2.35 14.30
C ARG A 69 14.72 1.54 14.76
N GLU A 70 14.60 0.86 15.90
CA GLU A 70 15.63 -0.05 16.38
C GLU A 70 15.85 -1.19 15.39
N LEU A 71 14.78 -1.85 14.96
CA LEU A 71 14.84 -2.93 13.97
C LEU A 71 15.44 -2.44 12.64
N ALA A 72 15.09 -1.24 12.17
CA ALA A 72 15.69 -0.65 10.97
C ALA A 72 17.21 -0.51 11.09
N GLY A 73 17.75 -0.27 12.29
CA GLY A 73 19.19 -0.20 12.55
C GLY A 73 19.91 -1.56 12.50
N LEU A 74 19.20 -2.65 12.83
CA LEU A 74 19.74 -4.01 12.83
C LEU A 74 19.85 -4.60 11.41
N TYR A 75 18.92 -4.23 10.53
CA TYR A 75 18.79 -4.82 9.19
C TYR A 75 19.44 -3.96 8.11
N GLN A 76 20.77 -3.96 8.06
CA GLN A 76 21.51 -3.28 6.98
C GLN A 76 21.10 -3.81 5.61
N ASN A 77 20.84 -2.92 4.65
CA ASN A 77 20.35 -3.20 3.29
C ASN A 77 18.90 -3.72 3.17
N PHE A 78 18.08 -3.60 4.21
CA PHE A 78 16.65 -3.87 4.12
C PHE A 78 15.87 -2.79 4.88
N ARG A 79 14.90 -2.14 4.21
CA ARG A 79 14.20 -1.01 4.83
C ARG A 79 13.03 -1.49 5.68
N VAL A 80 13.00 -1.03 6.93
CA VAL A 80 11.90 -1.27 7.87
C VAL A 80 11.29 0.07 8.22
N GLU A 81 9.98 0.21 8.02
CA GLU A 81 9.23 1.41 8.37
C GLU A 81 7.97 1.05 9.19
N ALA A 82 7.49 2.01 9.97
CA ALA A 82 6.20 1.91 10.65
C ALA A 82 5.12 2.67 9.88
N GLY A 83 3.94 2.08 9.79
CA GLY A 83 2.74 2.69 9.23
C GLY A 83 1.55 2.56 10.17
N VAL A 84 0.45 3.22 9.82
CA VAL A 84 -0.80 3.18 10.60
C VAL A 84 -1.90 2.51 9.82
N ILE A 85 -2.62 1.59 10.47
CA ILE A 85 -3.84 0.98 9.93
C ILE A 85 -5.07 1.45 10.71
N ILE A 86 -6.09 1.92 9.98
CA ILE A 86 -7.34 2.44 10.55
C ILE A 86 -8.50 1.54 10.12
N ASP A 87 -9.08 0.79 11.07
CA ASP A 87 -10.31 0.03 10.85
C ASP A 87 -11.51 0.97 10.71
N SER A 88 -12.34 0.79 9.68
CA SER A 88 -13.56 1.58 9.44
C SER A 88 -14.55 1.53 10.60
N THR A 89 -14.64 0.39 11.30
CA THR A 89 -15.51 0.19 12.47
C THR A 89 -15.13 1.06 13.67
N LYS A 90 -13.84 1.42 13.77
CA LYS A 90 -13.28 2.26 14.84
C LYS A 90 -13.07 3.71 14.39
N ALA A 91 -13.25 4.00 13.10
CA ALA A 91 -12.97 5.28 12.46
C ALA A 91 -14.05 6.36 12.68
N LYS A 92 -14.70 6.40 13.85
CA LYS A 92 -15.78 7.39 14.13
C LYS A 92 -15.31 8.85 13.96
N ASN A 93 -14.02 9.13 14.13
CA ASN A 93 -13.43 10.45 13.90
C ASN A 93 -12.01 10.36 13.29
N LEU A 94 -11.92 10.29 11.96
CA LEU A 94 -10.62 10.39 11.25
C LEU A 94 -9.88 11.71 11.53
N ASN A 95 -10.59 12.77 11.92
CA ASN A 95 -9.99 14.08 12.24
C ASN A 95 -9.03 14.04 13.43
N ASN A 96 -9.23 13.13 14.39
CA ASN A 96 -8.36 13.02 15.56
C ASN A 96 -6.97 12.47 15.20
N TYR A 97 -6.88 11.69 14.12
CA TYR A 97 -5.63 11.07 13.68
C TYR A 97 -4.82 11.97 12.74
N GLN A 98 -5.45 12.97 12.10
CA GLN A 98 -4.82 13.85 11.10
C GLN A 98 -3.64 14.69 11.64
N LYS A 99 -3.61 15.00 12.95
CA LYS A 99 -2.52 15.82 13.53
C LYS A 99 -1.20 15.07 13.71
N LYS A 100 -1.17 13.75 13.54
CA LYS A 100 0.00 12.90 13.87
C LYS A 100 0.62 12.16 12.68
N LEU A 101 -0.06 12.08 11.54
CA LEU A 101 0.30 11.15 10.48
C LEU A 101 1.14 11.84 9.39
N ARG A 102 2.46 11.87 9.59
CA ARG A 102 3.45 12.05 8.52
C ARG A 102 4.01 10.70 8.04
N CYS A 103 3.22 9.63 8.14
CA CYS A 103 3.61 8.27 7.80
C CYS A 103 2.56 7.65 6.86
N LEU A 104 2.91 6.51 6.26
CA LEU A 104 1.97 5.73 5.46
C LEU A 104 0.77 5.35 6.32
N THR A 105 -0.43 5.69 5.85
CA THR A 105 -1.69 5.37 6.52
C THR A 105 -2.59 4.59 5.59
N VAL A 106 -3.09 3.46 6.06
CA VAL A 106 -4.00 2.59 5.30
C VAL A 106 -5.35 2.46 6.00
N GLY A 107 -6.42 2.48 5.22
CA GLY A 107 -7.78 2.19 5.68
C GLY A 107 -8.08 0.70 5.54
N ARG A 108 -8.82 0.13 6.48
CA ARG A 108 -9.32 -1.25 6.44
C ARG A 108 -10.83 -1.27 6.54
N GLY A 109 -11.51 -1.89 5.57
CA GLY A 109 -12.96 -1.91 5.45
C GLY A 109 -13.56 -0.66 4.80
N PHE A 110 -14.89 -0.64 4.70
CA PHE A 110 -15.61 0.43 4.00
C PHE A 110 -15.86 1.66 4.89
N SER A 111 -15.37 2.82 4.45
CA SER A 111 -15.78 4.15 4.94
C SER A 111 -15.62 5.18 3.81
N PRO A 112 -16.68 5.92 3.43
CA PRO A 112 -16.56 6.97 2.41
C PRO A 112 -15.49 8.04 2.75
N GLN A 113 -15.22 8.24 4.05
CA GLN A 113 -14.21 9.20 4.49
C GLN A 113 -12.79 8.83 4.09
N PHE A 114 -12.50 7.55 3.82
CA PHE A 114 -11.17 7.12 3.38
C PHE A 114 -10.83 7.63 1.98
N PHE A 115 -11.82 7.75 1.09
CA PHE A 115 -11.59 8.16 -0.30
C PHE A 115 -11.57 9.68 -0.50
N ARG A 116 -12.13 10.44 0.44
CA ARG A 116 -12.20 11.90 0.38
C ARG A 116 -10.98 12.61 0.95
N LYS A 117 -10.12 11.89 1.68
CA LYS A 117 -9.02 12.46 2.44
C LYS A 117 -7.68 12.04 1.85
N ASN A 118 -6.85 13.01 1.47
CA ASN A 118 -5.51 12.78 0.90
C ASN A 118 -4.50 12.20 1.92
N THR A 119 -4.92 11.92 3.15
CA THR A 119 -4.06 11.32 4.18
C THR A 119 -4.04 9.80 4.14
N ILE A 120 -5.01 9.16 3.47
CA ILE A 120 -5.07 7.71 3.35
C ILE A 120 -4.41 7.32 2.04
N SER A 121 -3.36 6.50 2.12
CA SER A 121 -2.60 6.05 0.96
C SER A 121 -3.33 4.95 0.20
N SER A 122 -3.94 4.01 0.92
CA SER A 122 -4.62 2.86 0.34
C SER A 122 -5.73 2.35 1.24
N VAL A 123 -6.77 1.75 0.64
CA VAL A 123 -7.90 1.16 1.36
C VAL A 123 -8.04 -0.31 1.01
N PHE A 124 -7.94 -1.17 2.03
CA PHE A 124 -8.01 -2.62 1.92
C PHE A 124 -9.35 -3.17 2.43
N GLU A 125 -9.67 -4.40 2.05
CA GLU A 125 -10.79 -5.18 2.59
C GLU A 125 -12.18 -4.54 2.39
N LEU A 126 -12.40 -3.90 1.23
CA LEU A 126 -13.69 -3.30 0.88
C LEU A 126 -14.78 -4.34 0.65
N GLU A 127 -14.40 -5.56 0.29
CA GLU A 127 -15.24 -6.72 0.05
C GLU A 127 -15.91 -7.26 1.32
N LEU A 128 -15.35 -6.96 2.50
CA LEU A 128 -15.84 -7.44 3.80
C LEU A 128 -17.05 -6.66 4.32
N SER A 129 -17.42 -5.54 3.71
CA SER A 129 -18.59 -4.79 4.16
C SER A 129 -19.88 -5.52 3.76
N SER A 130 -20.42 -6.34 4.67
CA SER A 130 -21.80 -6.79 4.60
C SER A 130 -22.70 -5.70 5.16
N THR A 131 -23.13 -4.74 4.35
CA THR A 131 -24.25 -3.90 4.77
C THR A 131 -25.51 -4.77 4.78
N GLY A 132 -25.92 -5.18 5.97
CA GLY A 132 -27.10 -6.00 6.19
C GLY A 132 -28.35 -5.40 5.55
N GLY A 133 -29.19 -6.27 5.01
CA GLY A 133 -30.59 -5.99 4.68
C GLY A 133 -30.94 -6.03 3.20
N SER A 134 -30.00 -5.84 2.26
CA SER A 134 -30.31 -5.90 0.83
C SER A 134 -29.39 -6.85 0.10
N LYS A 135 -29.96 -7.92 -0.49
CA LYS A 135 -29.30 -8.92 -1.35
C LYS A 135 -28.72 -8.31 -2.65
N TYR A 136 -28.63 -6.99 -2.74
CA TYR A 136 -27.98 -6.31 -3.84
C TYR A 136 -26.49 -6.27 -3.56
N ARG A 137 -25.74 -6.92 -4.45
CA ARG A 137 -24.33 -6.76 -4.80
C ARG A 137 -23.74 -5.38 -4.45
N SER A 138 -23.58 -5.06 -3.18
CA SER A 138 -23.00 -3.81 -2.72
C SER A 138 -21.49 -3.98 -2.84
N SER A 139 -20.96 -3.74 -4.03
CA SER A 139 -19.54 -3.58 -4.20
C SER A 139 -19.07 -2.48 -3.27
N GLY A 140 -18.04 -2.76 -2.47
CA GLY A 140 -17.46 -1.77 -1.55
C GLY A 140 -16.91 -0.53 -2.27
N LEU A 141 -16.79 -0.58 -3.60
CA LEU A 141 -16.44 0.53 -4.48
C LEU A 141 -17.57 0.83 -5.47
N ASN A 142 -17.81 2.12 -5.75
CA ASN A 142 -18.70 2.60 -6.83
C ASN A 142 -18.00 3.71 -7.63
N GLN A 143 -18.61 4.17 -8.72
CA GLN A 143 -18.04 5.20 -9.59
C GLN A 143 -17.71 6.50 -8.84
N VAL A 144 -18.60 6.98 -7.96
CA VAL A 144 -18.41 8.24 -7.23
C VAL A 144 -17.22 8.14 -6.29
N LEU A 145 -17.14 7.07 -5.49
CA LEU A 145 -16.02 6.84 -4.57
C LEU A 145 -14.71 6.64 -5.32
N CYS A 146 -14.74 5.98 -6.47
CA CYS A 146 -13.55 5.79 -7.29
C CYS A 146 -13.01 7.13 -7.82
N MET A 147 -13.90 8.03 -8.27
CA MET A 147 -13.50 9.37 -8.69
C MET A 147 -12.99 10.22 -7.52
N GLU A 148 -13.58 10.09 -6.32
CA GLU A 148 -13.04 10.73 -5.10
C GLU A 148 -11.64 10.20 -4.77
N ALA A 149 -11.44 8.88 -4.86
CA ALA A 149 -10.16 8.23 -4.60
C ALA A 149 -9.06 8.69 -5.56
N VAL A 150 -9.36 8.77 -6.85
CA VAL A 150 -8.42 9.29 -7.86
C VAL A 150 -8.04 10.73 -7.58
N ARG A 151 -9.00 11.58 -7.19
CA ARG A 151 -8.72 12.99 -6.83
C ARG A 151 -7.87 13.13 -5.57
N SER A 152 -8.04 12.23 -4.60
CA SER A 152 -7.29 12.26 -3.34
C SER A 152 -5.95 11.53 -3.40
N GLY A 153 -5.69 10.77 -4.48
CA GLY A 153 -4.52 9.90 -4.61
C GLY A 153 -4.62 8.60 -3.80
N THR A 154 -5.83 8.22 -3.35
CA THR A 154 -6.04 6.99 -2.60
C THR A 154 -6.05 5.79 -3.56
N LYS A 155 -5.30 4.73 -3.23
CA LYS A 155 -5.23 3.49 -4.02
C LYS A 155 -6.22 2.43 -3.51
N LEU A 156 -6.66 1.53 -4.39
CA LEU A 156 -7.38 0.32 -4.00
C LEU A 156 -6.37 -0.72 -3.50
N GLY A 157 -6.47 -1.11 -2.24
CA GLY A 157 -5.64 -2.14 -1.63
C GLY A 157 -6.27 -3.53 -1.74
N ILE A 158 -5.52 -4.50 -2.26
CA ILE A 158 -5.91 -5.91 -2.29
C ILE A 158 -5.16 -6.65 -1.18
N SER A 159 -5.90 -7.24 -0.24
CA SER A 159 -5.35 -8.06 0.84
C SER A 159 -5.13 -9.48 0.35
N ILE A 160 -3.88 -9.95 0.29
CA ILE A 160 -3.58 -11.32 -0.12
C ILE A 160 -4.01 -12.32 0.93
N SER A 161 -3.92 -11.97 2.22
CA SER A 161 -4.47 -12.80 3.30
C SER A 161 -5.97 -13.04 3.09
N GLU A 162 -6.73 -12.04 2.66
CA GLU A 162 -8.17 -12.21 2.40
C GLU A 162 -8.43 -13.07 1.16
N VAL A 163 -7.68 -12.87 0.07
CA VAL A 163 -7.81 -13.71 -1.13
C VAL A 163 -7.54 -15.18 -0.83
N ILE A 164 -6.53 -15.48 -0.01
CA ILE A 164 -6.14 -16.86 0.32
C ILE A 164 -7.11 -17.48 1.34
N ASN A 165 -7.51 -16.73 2.37
CA ASN A 165 -8.23 -17.28 3.52
C ASN A 165 -9.75 -17.18 3.41
N SER A 166 -10.30 -16.38 2.49
CA SER A 166 -11.75 -16.13 2.42
C SER A 166 -12.55 -17.42 2.27
N GLY A 167 -12.05 -18.41 1.52
CA GLY A 167 -12.76 -19.67 1.21
C GLY A 167 -14.13 -19.46 0.51
N ASP A 168 -14.51 -18.21 0.28
CA ASP A 168 -15.83 -17.75 -0.11
C ASP A 168 -15.75 -17.12 -1.50
N ALA A 169 -16.36 -17.81 -2.46
CA ALA A 169 -16.43 -17.35 -3.84
C ALA A 169 -17.11 -15.97 -3.97
N GLU A 170 -17.98 -15.60 -3.03
CA GLU A 170 -18.62 -14.28 -3.01
C GLU A 170 -17.60 -13.17 -2.74
N ILE A 171 -16.72 -13.36 -1.75
CA ILE A 171 -15.66 -12.39 -1.41
C ILE A 171 -14.73 -12.23 -2.61
N LEU A 172 -14.30 -13.32 -3.22
CA LEU A 172 -13.46 -13.28 -4.43
C LEU A 172 -14.16 -12.54 -5.59
N GLY A 173 -15.45 -12.82 -5.80
CA GLY A 173 -16.26 -12.12 -6.81
C GLY A 173 -16.35 -10.62 -6.56
N ARG A 174 -16.44 -10.18 -5.30
CA ARG A 174 -16.40 -8.76 -4.91
C ARG A 174 -15.03 -8.14 -5.16
N ILE A 175 -13.94 -8.85 -4.86
CA ILE A 175 -12.56 -8.40 -5.16
C ILE A 175 -12.39 -8.16 -6.66
N VAL A 176 -12.74 -9.14 -7.50
CA VAL A 176 -12.66 -9.02 -8.96
C VAL A 176 -13.51 -7.86 -9.47
N ASN A 177 -14.70 -7.65 -8.91
CA ASN A 177 -15.56 -6.53 -9.27
C ASN A 177 -14.94 -5.17 -8.88
N ASN A 178 -14.36 -5.06 -7.68
CA ASN A 178 -13.67 -3.85 -7.23
C ASN A 178 -12.47 -3.53 -8.13
N ILE A 179 -11.68 -4.55 -8.54
CA ILE A 179 -10.57 -4.40 -9.50
C ILE A 179 -11.07 -3.82 -10.82
N ARG A 180 -12.14 -4.39 -11.40
CA ARG A 180 -12.73 -3.90 -12.67
C ARG A 180 -13.17 -2.44 -12.57
N ILE A 181 -13.84 -2.07 -11.48
CA ILE A 181 -14.29 -0.69 -11.24
C ILE A 181 -13.07 0.24 -11.13
N ALA A 182 -12.07 -0.11 -10.33
CA ALA A 182 -10.87 0.69 -10.14
C ALA A 182 -10.15 0.94 -11.47
N GLN A 183 -9.93 -0.11 -12.28
CA GLN A 183 -9.29 0.02 -13.59
C GLN A 183 -10.11 0.88 -14.55
N LYS A 184 -11.44 0.69 -14.60
CA LYS A 184 -12.32 1.46 -15.47
C LYS A 184 -12.22 2.97 -15.24
N TYR A 185 -12.05 3.38 -13.99
CA TYR A 185 -12.01 4.80 -13.60
C TYR A 185 -10.60 5.30 -13.26
N GLY A 186 -9.55 4.53 -13.56
CA GLY A 186 -8.16 4.96 -13.41
C GLY A 186 -7.66 5.06 -11.97
N MET A 187 -8.29 4.36 -11.03
CA MET A 187 -7.78 4.26 -9.66
C MET A 187 -6.60 3.28 -9.61
N GLU A 188 -5.50 3.72 -9.01
CA GLU A 188 -4.33 2.86 -8.81
C GLU A 188 -4.67 1.69 -7.89
N ILE A 189 -4.07 0.53 -8.17
CA ILE A 189 -4.24 -0.69 -7.39
C ILE A 189 -2.92 -1.03 -6.73
N THR A 190 -2.98 -1.37 -5.45
CA THR A 190 -1.85 -1.85 -4.67
C THR A 190 -2.20 -3.16 -3.97
N ALA A 191 -1.20 -3.97 -3.67
CA ALA A 191 -1.36 -5.22 -2.97
C ALA A 191 -0.46 -5.28 -1.74
N ALA A 192 -0.92 -6.01 -0.73
CA ALA A 192 -0.16 -6.29 0.47
C ALA A 192 -0.57 -7.65 1.04
N SER A 193 0.36 -8.34 1.68
CA SER A 193 0.01 -9.57 2.39
C SER A 193 -0.97 -9.31 3.51
N LEU A 194 -0.80 -8.19 4.24
CA LEU A 194 -1.43 -7.95 5.55
C LEU A 194 -1.25 -9.13 6.50
N ALA A 195 -0.15 -9.86 6.34
CA ALA A 195 0.19 -11.03 7.13
C ALA A 195 0.34 -10.66 8.60
N ARG A 196 -0.15 -11.55 9.47
CA ARG A 196 0.03 -11.51 10.92
C ARG A 196 1.05 -12.54 11.39
N ALA A 197 1.34 -13.54 10.56
CA ALA A 197 2.37 -14.53 10.79
C ALA A 197 3.26 -14.72 9.56
N PRO A 198 4.55 -15.10 9.73
CA PRO A 198 5.49 -15.28 8.61
C PRO A 198 4.97 -16.18 7.48
N TYR A 199 4.32 -17.29 7.83
CA TYR A 199 3.83 -18.26 6.84
C TYR A 199 2.65 -17.75 5.99
N GLU A 200 2.06 -16.61 6.33
CA GLU A 200 1.00 -15.96 5.52
C GLU A 200 1.59 -15.08 4.41
N MET A 201 2.88 -14.73 4.50
CA MET A 201 3.56 -13.95 3.48
C MET A 201 3.76 -14.77 2.20
N ARG A 202 3.79 -14.11 1.04
CA ARG A 202 4.02 -14.73 -0.27
C ARG A 202 5.07 -13.93 -1.03
N SER A 203 5.76 -14.58 -1.96
CA SER A 203 6.78 -13.90 -2.76
C SER A 203 6.14 -12.82 -3.64
N PRO A 204 6.85 -11.72 -3.96
CA PRO A 204 6.37 -10.70 -4.88
C PRO A 204 5.95 -11.27 -6.24
N HIS A 205 6.65 -12.31 -6.70
CA HIS A 205 6.36 -13.00 -7.95
C HIS A 205 4.98 -13.67 -7.93
N ASP A 206 4.68 -14.41 -6.87
CA ASP A 206 3.41 -15.13 -6.74
C ASP A 206 2.24 -14.17 -6.58
N ILE A 207 2.42 -13.10 -5.80
CA ILE A 207 1.40 -12.04 -5.66
C ILE A 207 1.09 -11.42 -7.02
N ARG A 208 2.11 -11.09 -7.82
CA ARG A 208 1.91 -10.55 -9.17
C ARG A 208 1.15 -11.54 -10.08
N GLY A 209 1.49 -12.82 -10.01
CA GLY A 209 0.80 -13.88 -10.75
C GLY A 209 -0.68 -13.99 -10.36
N LEU A 210 -0.96 -13.96 -9.07
CA LEU A 210 -2.32 -13.96 -8.53
C LEU A 210 -3.12 -12.74 -9.00
N LEU A 211 -2.57 -11.52 -8.87
CA LEU A 211 -3.25 -10.30 -9.29
C LEU A 211 -3.60 -10.30 -10.79
N ARG A 212 -2.71 -10.80 -11.64
CA ARG A 212 -2.99 -10.98 -13.08
C ARG A 212 -4.15 -11.94 -13.31
N THR A 213 -4.21 -13.03 -12.54
CA THR A 213 -5.32 -14.00 -12.59
C THR A 213 -6.65 -13.38 -12.16
N LEU A 214 -6.62 -12.44 -11.20
CA LEU A 214 -7.78 -11.68 -10.76
C LEU A 214 -8.21 -10.55 -11.73
N GLY A 215 -7.47 -10.33 -12.81
CA GLY A 215 -7.79 -9.35 -13.86
C GLY A 215 -7.06 -8.01 -13.75
N VAL A 216 -6.08 -7.88 -12.85
CA VAL A 216 -5.24 -6.67 -12.81
C VAL A 216 -4.35 -6.63 -14.06
N SER A 217 -4.32 -5.48 -14.73
CA SER A 217 -3.50 -5.26 -15.93
C SER A 217 -2.02 -5.44 -15.62
N GLY A 218 -1.24 -5.92 -16.61
CA GLY A 218 0.16 -6.31 -16.39
C GLY A 218 1.05 -5.23 -15.77
N GLU A 219 0.88 -3.97 -16.20
CA GLU A 219 1.60 -2.81 -15.65
C GLU A 219 1.19 -2.51 -14.21
N ASN A 220 -0.12 -2.43 -13.91
CA ASN A 220 -0.60 -2.20 -12.56
C ASN A 220 -0.22 -3.34 -11.61
N ALA A 221 -0.23 -4.59 -12.09
CA ALA A 221 0.21 -5.73 -11.31
C ALA A 221 1.69 -5.62 -10.94
N ALA A 222 2.55 -5.21 -11.88
CA ALA A 222 3.98 -5.02 -11.62
C ALA A 222 4.23 -3.93 -10.55
N ARG A 223 3.53 -2.80 -10.68
CA ARG A 223 3.61 -1.64 -9.78
C ARG A 223 2.85 -1.79 -8.46
N SER A 224 1.99 -2.79 -8.33
CA SER A 224 1.09 -2.94 -7.17
C SER A 224 1.83 -3.11 -5.82
N LEU A 225 3.07 -3.60 -5.85
CA LEU A 225 3.93 -3.80 -4.69
C LEU A 225 4.94 -2.66 -4.49
N GLU A 226 4.89 -1.63 -5.32
CA GLU A 226 5.75 -0.44 -5.18
C GLU A 226 5.01 0.58 -4.28
N GLN A 227 5.64 0.95 -3.15
CA GLN A 227 5.07 1.83 -2.12
C GLN A 227 5.99 3.00 -1.77
#